data_AF-A0A379U6P2-F1
#
_entry.id   AF-A0A379U6P2-F1
#
_cell.length_a   1.000
_cell.length_b   1.000
_cell.length_c   1.000
_cell.angle_alpha   90.00
_cell.angle_beta   90.00
_cell.angle_gamma   90.00
#
_symmetry.space_group_name_H-M   'P 1'
#
loop_
_entity.id
_entity.type
_entity.pdbx_description
1 polymer ?
#
loop_
_entity_poly.entity_id
_entity_poly.type
_entity_poly.pdbx_seq_one_letter_code
_entity_poly.pdbx_strand_id
1 'polypeptide(L)'
;MLEKIADETQIKQAQSFEKELEQFLSLLKNDIALRSSTTSKIATEAITDNLKEYMANKPKGDLLFDISEREAGMLQQSIEQDSRKAWQRFDLYRIQLAEIEQQLEQAAANIARAPGDDQLMDLFEKLRDLDKQREKQRQKYLSFLEDAKRVKQQQLDCVRQVQKMHDAARNQHGLNSAFKNAQETINLLDRYSDVLTQARVKTLSANFEVAYRKLARKEDLQLSAHINPETFDVELIDEQSSVINRKLLSAGEKQIYAIAILEALAKPLVVTYQLLSIRH
;
A
#
# COMPACT_ATOMS: atom_id res chain seq x y z
N MET A 1 -82.22 2.88 -29.12
CA MET A 1 -82.37 1.63 -29.89
C MET A 1 -82.44 0.43 -28.94
N LEU A 2 -81.48 0.29 -28.02
CA LEU A 2 -81.50 -0.75 -26.98
C LEU A 2 -82.72 -0.66 -26.04
N GLU A 3 -83.15 0.55 -25.65
CA GLU A 3 -84.39 0.73 -24.85
C GLU A 3 -85.63 0.20 -25.57
N LYS A 4 -85.77 0.48 -26.87
CA LYS A 4 -86.89 -0.02 -27.68
C LYS A 4 -86.89 -1.55 -27.83
N ILE A 5 -85.70 -2.15 -27.89
CA ILE A 5 -85.55 -3.62 -27.94
C ILE A 5 -85.95 -4.23 -26.59
N ALA A 6 -85.58 -3.61 -25.47
CA ALA A 6 -85.96 -4.07 -24.14
C ALA A 6 -87.48 -3.99 -23.94
N ASP A 7 -88.12 -2.90 -24.36
CA ASP A 7 -89.57 -2.74 -24.27
C ASP A 7 -90.31 -3.79 -25.12
N GLU A 8 -89.82 -4.10 -26.33
CA GLU A 8 -90.39 -5.15 -27.18
C GLU A 8 -90.24 -6.56 -26.58
N THR A 9 -89.13 -6.86 -25.90
CA THR A 9 -88.98 -8.16 -25.21
C THR A 9 -90.00 -8.32 -24.07
N GLN A 10 -90.31 -7.26 -23.33
CA GLN A 10 -91.33 -7.29 -22.28
C GLN A 10 -92.75 -7.45 -22.84
N ILE A 11 -93.03 -6.81 -23.98
CA ILE A 11 -94.31 -6.98 -24.70
C ILE A 11 -94.46 -8.43 -25.19
N LYS A 12 -93.38 -9.03 -25.75
CA LYS A 12 -93.39 -10.45 -26.16
C LYS A 12 -93.63 -11.40 -25.00
N GLN A 13 -92.95 -11.20 -23.87
CA GLN A 13 -93.17 -12.01 -22.66
C GLN A 13 -94.61 -11.89 -22.14
N ALA A 14 -95.19 -10.68 -22.16
CA ALA A 14 -96.58 -10.48 -21.77
C ALA A 14 -97.55 -11.19 -22.71
N GLN A 15 -97.31 -11.14 -24.03
CA GLN A 15 -98.13 -11.83 -25.02
C GLN A 15 -97.99 -13.37 -24.97
N SER A 16 -96.78 -13.90 -24.72
CA SER A 16 -96.58 -15.34 -24.54
C SER A 16 -97.27 -15.84 -23.27
N PHE A 17 -97.16 -15.09 -22.17
CA PHE A 17 -97.85 -15.37 -20.93
C PHE A 17 -99.38 -15.32 -21.09
N GLU A 18 -99.92 -14.33 -21.81
CA GLU A 18 -101.36 -14.24 -22.10
C GLU A 18 -101.86 -15.50 -22.82
N LYS A 19 -101.14 -15.98 -23.83
CA LYS A 19 -101.50 -17.21 -24.55
C LYS A 19 -101.43 -18.47 -23.67
N GLU A 20 -100.39 -18.63 -22.86
CA GLU A 20 -100.26 -19.77 -21.96
C GLU A 20 -101.34 -19.77 -20.88
N LEU A 21 -101.68 -18.59 -20.35
CA LEU A 21 -102.70 -18.44 -19.31
C LEU A 21 -104.10 -18.68 -19.89
N GLU A 22 -104.40 -18.22 -21.10
CA GLU A 22 -105.65 -18.56 -21.80
C GLU A 22 -105.81 -20.07 -22.02
N GLN A 23 -104.73 -20.76 -22.39
CA GLN A 23 -104.75 -22.23 -22.49
C GLN A 23 -105.02 -22.88 -21.13
N PHE A 24 -104.37 -22.40 -20.06
CA PHE A 24 -104.61 -22.90 -18.70
C PHE A 24 -106.07 -22.67 -18.24
N LEU A 25 -106.63 -21.49 -18.53
CA LEU A 25 -108.03 -21.19 -18.24
C LEU A 25 -109.00 -22.09 -19.00
N SER A 26 -108.70 -22.43 -20.24
CA SER A 26 -109.54 -23.34 -21.02
C SER A 26 -109.58 -24.74 -20.38
N LEU A 27 -108.44 -25.23 -19.89
CA LEU A 27 -108.34 -26.50 -19.17
C LEU A 27 -109.07 -26.45 -17.83
N LEU A 28 -108.88 -25.38 -17.07
CA LEU A 28 -109.51 -25.16 -15.77
C LEU A 28 -111.02 -25.01 -15.89
N LYS A 29 -111.50 -24.36 -16.96
CA LYS A 29 -112.93 -24.25 -17.30
C LYS A 29 -113.54 -25.62 -17.62
N ASN A 30 -112.82 -26.48 -18.34
CA ASN A 30 -113.27 -27.84 -18.64
C ASN A 30 -113.36 -28.70 -17.37
N ASP A 31 -112.36 -28.60 -16.47
CA ASP A 31 -112.32 -29.41 -15.24
C ASP A 31 -113.36 -28.95 -14.18
N ILE A 32 -113.64 -27.63 -14.10
CA ILE A 32 -114.71 -27.09 -13.25
C ILE A 32 -116.10 -27.43 -13.83
N ALA A 33 -116.27 -27.38 -15.15
CA ALA A 33 -117.53 -27.75 -15.81
C ALA A 33 -117.93 -29.21 -15.56
N LEU A 34 -116.96 -30.10 -15.31
CA LEU A 34 -117.17 -31.50 -14.94
C LEU A 34 -117.68 -31.70 -13.51
N ARG A 35 -117.51 -30.72 -12.60
CA ARG A 35 -117.79 -30.88 -11.16
C ARG A 35 -119.07 -30.20 -10.67
N SER A 36 -119.57 -29.15 -11.33
CA SER A 36 -120.81 -28.43 -10.95
C SER A 36 -121.24 -27.40 -12.02
N SER A 37 -122.52 -27.39 -12.43
CA SER A 37 -123.03 -26.49 -13.49
C SER A 37 -123.30 -25.05 -13.02
N THR A 38 -123.55 -24.83 -11.73
CA THR A 38 -123.86 -23.50 -11.17
C THR A 38 -122.62 -22.80 -10.62
N THR A 39 -121.67 -23.54 -10.02
CA THR A 39 -120.40 -22.98 -9.53
C THR A 39 -119.45 -22.65 -10.69
N SER A 40 -119.58 -23.35 -11.83
CA SER A 40 -118.80 -23.11 -13.03
C SER A 40 -118.96 -21.69 -13.58
N LYS A 41 -120.20 -21.20 -13.73
CA LYS A 41 -120.43 -19.87 -14.31
C LYS A 41 -119.84 -18.74 -13.45
N ILE A 42 -120.15 -18.72 -12.16
CA ILE A 42 -119.69 -17.67 -11.23
C ILE A 42 -118.17 -17.71 -11.06
N ALA A 43 -117.56 -18.90 -10.93
CA ALA A 43 -116.11 -19.01 -10.80
C ALA A 43 -115.39 -18.61 -12.10
N THR A 44 -115.92 -18.99 -13.27
CA THR A 44 -115.30 -18.61 -14.56
C THR A 44 -115.44 -17.12 -14.85
N GLU A 45 -116.56 -16.50 -14.51
CA GLU A 45 -116.76 -15.05 -14.64
C GLU A 45 -115.81 -14.28 -13.72
N ALA A 46 -115.75 -14.62 -12.43
CA ALA A 46 -114.85 -13.96 -11.48
C ALA A 46 -113.36 -14.10 -11.84
N ILE A 47 -112.93 -15.26 -12.35
CA ILE A 47 -111.55 -15.49 -12.79
C ILE A 47 -111.24 -14.70 -14.07
N THR A 48 -112.16 -14.67 -15.04
CA THR A 48 -111.96 -13.93 -16.29
C THR A 48 -111.95 -12.42 -16.08
N ASP A 49 -112.75 -11.89 -15.15
CA ASP A 49 -112.77 -10.46 -14.85
C ASP A 49 -111.50 -10.02 -14.12
N ASN A 50 -111.04 -10.79 -13.12
CA ASN A 50 -109.76 -10.50 -12.44
C ASN A 50 -108.55 -10.59 -13.40
N LEU A 51 -108.58 -11.50 -14.36
CA LEU A 51 -107.50 -11.63 -15.35
C LEU A 51 -107.52 -10.50 -16.38
N LYS A 52 -108.69 -10.03 -16.80
CA LYS A 52 -108.80 -8.83 -17.64
C LYS A 52 -108.24 -7.61 -16.92
N GLU A 53 -108.51 -7.47 -15.63
CA GLU A 53 -107.99 -6.37 -14.82
C GLU A 53 -106.46 -6.46 -14.64
N TYR A 54 -105.92 -7.67 -14.43
CA TYR A 54 -104.47 -7.90 -14.35
C TYR A 54 -103.76 -7.63 -15.70
N MET A 55 -104.37 -8.02 -16.81
CA MET A 55 -103.82 -7.83 -18.17
C MET A 55 -103.95 -6.39 -18.68
N ALA A 56 -104.87 -5.58 -18.12
CA ALA A 56 -105.01 -4.17 -18.47
C ALA A 56 -103.79 -3.33 -18.10
N ASN A 57 -103.01 -3.76 -17.09
CA ASN A 57 -101.83 -3.08 -16.59
C ASN A 57 -100.51 -3.53 -17.25
N LYS A 58 -100.57 -4.39 -18.27
CA LYS A 58 -99.38 -4.87 -19.00
C LYS A 58 -99.18 -4.11 -20.31
N PRO A 59 -97.93 -3.88 -20.73
CA PRO A 59 -97.65 -3.14 -21.95
C PRO A 59 -98.15 -3.93 -23.16
N LYS A 60 -99.09 -3.34 -23.92
CA LYS A 60 -99.55 -3.83 -25.22
C LYS A 60 -99.14 -2.83 -26.29
N GLY A 61 -98.42 -3.30 -27.31
CA GLY A 61 -97.94 -2.46 -28.41
C GLY A 61 -97.51 -3.32 -29.61
N ASP A 62 -97.33 -2.68 -30.75
CA ASP A 62 -96.86 -3.34 -31.98
C ASP A 62 -95.36 -3.64 -31.89
N LEU A 63 -94.99 -4.88 -32.24
CA LEU A 63 -93.59 -5.32 -32.29
C LEU A 63 -92.96 -4.84 -33.61
N LEU A 64 -91.94 -3.99 -33.54
CA LEU A 64 -91.29 -3.41 -34.72
C LEU A 64 -90.12 -4.25 -35.21
N PHE A 65 -89.30 -4.82 -34.31
CA PHE A 65 -88.08 -5.52 -34.67
C PHE A 65 -88.18 -7.04 -34.57
N ASP A 66 -89.14 -7.56 -33.81
CA ASP A 66 -89.44 -9.00 -33.66
C ASP A 66 -88.21 -9.90 -33.36
N ILE A 67 -87.19 -9.39 -32.66
CA ILE A 67 -86.00 -10.17 -32.30
C ILE A 67 -86.23 -11.05 -31.05
N SER A 68 -85.54 -12.18 -30.98
CA SER A 68 -85.57 -13.06 -29.81
C SER A 68 -84.76 -12.48 -28.65
N GLU A 69 -85.08 -12.87 -27.40
CA GLU A 69 -84.33 -12.42 -26.22
C GLU A 69 -82.82 -12.74 -26.32
N ARG A 70 -82.48 -13.87 -26.96
CA ARG A 70 -81.09 -14.26 -27.20
C ARG A 70 -80.40 -13.31 -28.18
N GLU A 71 -81.05 -12.93 -29.27
CA GLU A 71 -80.50 -12.00 -30.25
C GLU A 71 -80.39 -10.59 -29.68
N ALA A 72 -81.39 -10.15 -28.91
CA ALA A 72 -81.35 -8.89 -28.18
C ALA A 72 -80.16 -8.85 -27.20
N GLY A 73 -79.95 -9.93 -26.44
CA GLY A 73 -78.79 -10.08 -25.54
C GLY A 73 -77.46 -10.07 -26.28
N MET A 74 -77.35 -10.75 -27.43
CA MET A 74 -76.15 -10.72 -28.26
C MET A 74 -75.87 -9.33 -28.84
N LEU A 75 -76.89 -8.61 -29.30
CA LEU A 75 -76.77 -7.24 -29.79
C LEU A 75 -76.34 -6.28 -28.68
N GLN A 76 -76.93 -6.42 -27.50
CA GLN A 76 -76.55 -5.62 -26.33
C GLN A 76 -75.08 -5.89 -25.94
N GLN A 77 -74.66 -7.17 -25.86
CA GLN A 77 -73.28 -7.52 -25.56
C GLN A 77 -72.31 -6.97 -26.61
N SER A 78 -72.67 -7.09 -27.90
CA SER A 78 -71.83 -6.60 -28.99
C SER A 78 -71.64 -5.08 -28.95
N ILE A 79 -72.72 -4.34 -28.67
CA ILE A 79 -72.70 -2.87 -28.63
C ILE A 79 -72.05 -2.36 -27.34
N GLU A 80 -72.42 -2.90 -26.19
CA GLU A 80 -71.98 -2.38 -24.89
C GLU A 80 -70.58 -2.86 -24.50
N GLN A 81 -70.21 -4.09 -24.84
CA GLN A 81 -68.95 -4.69 -24.40
C GLN A 81 -67.95 -4.83 -25.54
N ASP A 82 -68.32 -5.49 -26.64
CA ASP A 82 -67.35 -5.86 -27.67
C ASP A 82 -66.89 -4.64 -28.47
N SER A 83 -67.80 -3.73 -28.81
CA SER A 83 -67.48 -2.47 -29.47
C SER A 83 -66.53 -1.61 -28.63
N ARG A 84 -66.80 -1.46 -27.32
CA ARG A 84 -65.93 -0.70 -26.41
C ARG A 84 -64.53 -1.32 -26.32
N LYS A 85 -64.45 -2.65 -26.17
CA LYS A 85 -63.17 -3.38 -26.14
C LYS A 85 -62.43 -3.31 -27.47
N ALA A 86 -63.14 -3.34 -28.59
CA ALA A 86 -62.55 -3.17 -29.92
C ALA A 86 -61.97 -1.76 -30.09
N TRP A 87 -62.71 -0.73 -29.66
CA TRP A 87 -62.26 0.65 -29.71
C TRP A 87 -61.04 0.92 -28.82
N GLN A 88 -61.02 0.37 -27.60
CA GLN A 88 -59.85 0.46 -26.72
C GLN A 88 -58.59 -0.18 -27.32
N ARG A 89 -58.74 -1.36 -27.95
CA ARG A 89 -57.63 -2.02 -28.64
C ARG A 89 -57.15 -1.20 -29.84
N PHE A 90 -58.09 -0.66 -30.62
CA PHE A 90 -57.76 0.20 -31.75
C PHE A 90 -56.99 1.45 -31.29
N ASP A 91 -57.45 2.12 -30.24
CA ASP A 91 -56.79 3.32 -29.73
C ASP A 91 -55.39 3.02 -29.19
N LEU A 92 -55.22 1.91 -28.48
CA LEU A 92 -53.92 1.45 -28.02
C LEU A 92 -52.95 1.20 -29.18
N TYR A 93 -53.37 0.46 -30.22
CA TYR A 93 -52.52 0.21 -31.38
C TYR A 93 -52.23 1.48 -32.18
N ARG A 94 -53.19 2.40 -32.27
CA ARG A 94 -53.00 3.71 -32.90
C ARG A 94 -51.91 4.53 -32.20
N ILE A 95 -51.92 4.57 -30.87
CA ILE A 95 -50.91 5.27 -30.09
C ILE A 95 -49.53 4.62 -30.26
N GLN A 96 -49.48 3.28 -30.17
CA GLN A 96 -48.23 2.54 -30.36
C GLN A 96 -47.63 2.75 -31.76
N LEU A 97 -48.47 2.79 -32.79
CA LEU A 97 -48.01 3.06 -34.16
C LEU A 97 -47.38 4.46 -34.26
N ALA A 98 -48.04 5.48 -33.72
CA ALA A 98 -47.52 6.84 -33.73
C ALA A 98 -46.18 6.97 -32.98
N GLU A 99 -46.02 6.25 -31.86
CA GLU A 99 -44.76 6.22 -31.12
C GLU A 99 -43.63 5.56 -31.92
N ILE A 100 -43.91 4.43 -32.58
CA ILE A 100 -42.93 3.73 -33.43
C ILE A 100 -42.55 4.60 -34.63
N GLU A 101 -43.51 5.26 -35.27
CA GLU A 101 -43.24 6.20 -36.38
C GLU A 101 -42.32 7.34 -35.92
N GLN A 102 -42.58 7.93 -34.75
CA GLN A 102 -41.71 8.95 -34.19
C GLN A 102 -40.30 8.43 -33.90
N GLN A 103 -40.17 7.22 -33.34
CA GLN A 103 -38.87 6.59 -33.10
C GLN A 103 -38.12 6.31 -34.40
N LEU A 104 -38.83 5.90 -35.46
CA LEU A 104 -38.24 5.66 -36.77
C LEU A 104 -37.72 6.96 -37.39
N GLU A 105 -38.50 8.04 -37.33
CA GLU A 105 -38.06 9.36 -37.79
C GLU A 105 -36.82 9.84 -37.01
N GLN A 106 -36.80 9.67 -35.69
CA GLN A 106 -35.64 10.01 -34.87
C GLN A 106 -34.40 9.17 -35.24
N ALA A 107 -34.57 7.86 -35.43
CA ALA A 107 -33.48 6.98 -35.85
C ALA A 107 -32.95 7.36 -37.23
N ALA A 108 -33.83 7.67 -38.19
CA ALA A 108 -33.45 8.12 -39.52
C ALA A 108 -32.68 9.45 -39.47
N ALA A 109 -33.14 10.41 -38.66
CA ALA A 109 -32.43 11.68 -38.46
C ALA A 109 -31.05 11.48 -37.81
N ASN A 110 -30.94 10.56 -36.85
CA ASN A 110 -29.66 10.22 -36.22
C ASN A 110 -28.68 9.58 -37.19
N ILE A 111 -29.16 8.68 -38.07
CA ILE A 111 -28.34 8.07 -39.13
C ILE A 111 -27.89 9.15 -40.13
N ALA A 112 -28.79 10.04 -40.57
CA ALA A 112 -28.45 11.13 -41.47
C ALA A 112 -27.46 12.14 -40.86
N ARG A 113 -27.42 12.26 -39.53
CA ARG A 113 -26.50 13.13 -38.79
C ARG A 113 -25.16 12.45 -38.48
N ALA A 114 -25.07 11.12 -38.60
CA ALA A 114 -23.82 10.42 -38.40
C ALA A 114 -22.80 10.90 -39.45
N PRO A 115 -21.57 11.30 -39.05
CA PRO A 115 -20.54 11.66 -40.01
C PRO A 115 -20.26 10.47 -40.93
N GLY A 116 -20.12 10.71 -42.23
CA GLY A 116 -19.81 9.67 -43.20
C GLY A 116 -18.50 8.95 -42.85
N ASP A 117 -18.43 7.65 -43.15
CA ASP A 117 -17.33 6.76 -42.79
C ASP A 117 -15.94 7.31 -43.16
N ASP A 118 -15.85 8.12 -44.23
CA ASP A 118 -14.62 8.78 -44.67
C ASP A 118 -14.04 9.77 -43.63
N GLN A 119 -14.89 10.56 -42.97
CA GLN A 119 -14.42 11.51 -41.94
C GLN A 119 -13.94 10.78 -40.67
N LEU A 120 -14.53 9.63 -40.38
CA LEU A 120 -14.10 8.77 -39.28
C LEU A 120 -12.77 8.11 -39.60
N MET A 121 -12.56 7.69 -40.85
CA MET A 121 -11.31 7.04 -41.27
C MET A 121 -10.11 7.98 -41.07
N ASP A 122 -10.19 9.23 -41.51
CA ASP A 122 -9.13 10.23 -41.30
C ASP A 122 -8.80 10.44 -39.81
N LEU A 123 -9.84 10.43 -38.95
CA LEU A 123 -9.68 10.58 -37.51
C LEU A 123 -9.00 9.33 -36.90
N PHE A 124 -9.39 8.13 -37.35
CA PHE A 124 -8.80 6.86 -36.92
C PHE A 124 -7.34 6.72 -37.38
N GLU A 125 -7.00 7.19 -38.58
CA GLU A 125 -5.61 7.22 -39.04
C GLU A 125 -4.76 8.13 -38.18
N LYS A 126 -5.23 9.36 -37.90
CA LYS A 126 -4.56 10.29 -36.99
C LYS A 126 -4.40 9.70 -35.60
N LEU A 127 -5.43 9.02 -35.07
CA LEU A 127 -5.38 8.36 -33.77
C LEU A 127 -4.31 7.25 -33.74
N ARG A 128 -4.28 6.40 -34.78
CA ARG A 128 -3.27 5.34 -34.91
C ARG A 128 -1.85 5.89 -35.00
N ASP A 129 -1.65 6.99 -35.70
CA ASP A 129 -0.33 7.61 -35.82
C ASP A 129 0.11 8.25 -34.50
N LEU A 130 -0.80 8.91 -33.77
CA LEU A 130 -0.53 9.38 -32.41
C LEU A 130 -0.19 8.22 -31.46
N ASP A 131 -0.91 7.11 -31.53
CA ASP A 131 -0.60 5.91 -30.74
C ASP A 131 0.78 5.33 -31.07
N LYS A 132 1.15 5.25 -32.36
CA LYS A 132 2.50 4.84 -32.78
C LYS A 132 3.58 5.79 -32.25
N GLN A 133 3.34 7.09 -32.30
CA GLN A 133 4.27 8.09 -31.76
C GLN A 133 4.41 7.95 -30.24
N ARG A 134 3.30 7.78 -29.52
CA ARG A 134 3.28 7.53 -28.08
C ARG A 134 4.11 6.29 -27.74
N GLU A 135 3.91 5.19 -28.47
CA GLU A 135 4.63 3.94 -28.20
C GLU A 135 6.14 4.08 -28.47
N LYS A 136 6.54 4.76 -29.55
CA LYS A 136 7.97 5.08 -29.80
C LYS A 136 8.58 5.89 -28.65
N GLN A 137 7.87 6.91 -28.14
CA GLN A 137 8.38 7.71 -27.03
C GLN A 137 8.43 6.91 -25.73
N ARG A 138 7.45 6.04 -25.49
CA ARG A 138 7.43 5.12 -24.35
C ARG A 138 8.63 4.19 -24.37
N GLN A 139 8.95 3.60 -25.52
CA GLN A 139 10.12 2.73 -25.67
C GLN A 139 11.43 3.46 -25.38
N LYS A 140 11.60 4.69 -25.91
CA LYS A 140 12.76 5.54 -25.60
C LYS A 140 12.85 5.87 -24.11
N TYR A 141 11.73 6.19 -23.48
CA TYR A 141 11.69 6.46 -22.05
C TYR A 141 12.13 5.23 -21.25
N LEU A 142 11.64 4.04 -21.60
CA LEU A 142 12.03 2.80 -20.93
C LEU A 142 13.52 2.50 -21.11
N SER A 143 14.09 2.68 -22.30
CA SER A 143 15.53 2.49 -22.52
C SER A 143 16.37 3.47 -21.70
N PHE A 144 15.99 4.76 -21.66
CA PHE A 144 16.68 5.75 -20.83
C PHE A 144 16.55 5.47 -19.33
N LEU A 145 15.41 4.95 -18.89
CA LEU A 145 15.21 4.56 -17.50
C LEU A 145 16.11 3.37 -17.10
N GLU A 146 16.25 2.38 -17.98
CA GLU A 146 17.17 1.25 -17.77
C GLU A 146 18.62 1.71 -17.73
N ASP A 147 19.02 2.58 -18.66
CA ASP A 147 20.36 3.18 -18.68
C ASP A 147 20.66 3.95 -17.39
N ALA A 148 19.72 4.79 -16.94
CA ALA A 148 19.87 5.54 -15.71
C ALA A 148 20.01 4.63 -14.49
N LYS A 149 19.22 3.55 -14.43
CA LYS A 149 19.33 2.53 -13.35
C LYS A 149 20.69 1.84 -13.38
N ARG A 150 21.19 1.47 -14.55
CA ARG A 150 22.50 0.83 -14.73
C ARG A 150 23.64 1.76 -14.29
N VAL A 151 23.63 3.02 -14.71
CA VAL A 151 24.64 4.00 -14.31
C VAL A 151 24.62 4.23 -12.80
N LYS A 152 23.43 4.31 -12.19
CA LYS A 152 23.30 4.43 -10.73
C LYS A 152 23.90 3.23 -10.00
N GLN A 153 23.67 2.01 -10.49
CA GLN A 153 24.27 0.80 -9.91
C GLN A 153 25.81 0.83 -10.03
N GLN A 154 26.34 1.18 -11.20
CA GLN A 154 27.78 1.32 -11.40
C GLN A 154 28.40 2.37 -10.47
N GLN A 155 27.71 3.50 -10.25
CA GLN A 155 28.15 4.52 -9.30
C GLN A 155 28.22 3.96 -7.87
N LEU A 156 27.20 3.23 -7.42
CA LEU A 156 27.19 2.63 -6.08
C LEU A 156 28.31 1.60 -5.91
N ASP A 157 28.59 0.80 -6.94
CA ASP A 157 29.68 -0.17 -6.89
C ASP A 157 31.05 0.50 -6.89
N CYS A 158 31.22 1.59 -7.64
CA CYS A 158 32.42 2.42 -7.60
C CYS A 158 32.64 3.02 -6.20
N VAL A 159 31.59 3.59 -5.59
CA VAL A 159 31.67 4.13 -4.21
C VAL A 159 32.06 3.03 -3.22
N ARG A 160 31.49 1.83 -3.34
CA ARG A 160 31.88 0.68 -2.50
C ARG A 160 33.33 0.27 -2.70
N GLN A 161 33.82 0.26 -3.94
CA GLN A 161 35.22 -0.05 -4.24
C GLN A 161 36.15 1.01 -3.63
N VAL A 162 35.84 2.29 -3.81
CA VAL A 162 36.61 3.39 -3.22
C VAL A 162 36.66 3.26 -1.70
N GLN A 163 35.50 2.99 -1.06
CA GLN A 163 35.45 2.81 0.39
C GLN A 163 36.33 1.64 0.85
N LYS A 164 36.24 0.49 0.17
CA LYS A 164 37.09 -0.68 0.46
C LYS A 164 38.59 -0.37 0.33
N MET A 165 38.98 0.32 -0.74
CA MET A 165 40.37 0.71 -0.97
C MET A 165 40.86 1.71 0.08
N HIS A 166 40.00 2.66 0.47
CA HIS A 166 40.29 3.61 1.54
C HIS A 166 40.48 2.92 2.89
N ASP A 167 39.58 2.00 3.26
CA ASP A 167 39.67 1.26 4.52
C ASP A 167 40.91 0.34 4.55
N ALA A 168 41.25 -0.29 3.43
CA ALA A 168 42.48 -1.06 3.29
C ALA A 168 43.74 -0.18 3.46
N ALA A 169 43.79 0.97 2.79
CA ALA A 169 44.89 1.92 2.91
C ALA A 169 45.02 2.47 4.34
N ARG A 170 43.89 2.80 4.99
CA ARG A 170 43.85 3.26 6.38
C ARG A 170 44.37 2.21 7.34
N ASN A 171 43.96 0.95 7.19
CA ASN A 171 44.44 -0.15 8.02
C ASN A 171 45.93 -0.39 7.82
N GLN A 172 46.41 -0.36 6.57
CA GLN A 172 47.84 -0.51 6.27
C GLN A 172 48.67 0.65 6.83
N HIS A 173 48.17 1.89 6.71
CA HIS A 173 48.82 3.04 7.33
C HIS A 173 48.84 2.95 8.86
N GLY A 174 47.76 2.54 9.51
CA GLY A 174 47.71 2.35 10.96
C GLY A 174 48.75 1.34 11.45
N LEU A 175 48.85 0.18 10.79
CA LEU A 175 49.86 -0.85 11.11
C LEU A 175 51.28 -0.34 10.87
N ASN A 176 51.54 0.29 9.72
CA ASN A 176 52.86 0.82 9.41
C ASN A 176 53.27 1.96 10.34
N SER A 177 52.34 2.85 10.72
CA SER A 177 52.64 3.94 11.67
C SER A 177 52.92 3.40 13.06
N ALA A 178 52.13 2.41 13.53
CA ALA A 178 52.37 1.80 14.84
C ALA A 178 53.75 1.11 14.87
N PHE A 179 54.09 0.37 13.81
CA PHE A 179 55.40 -0.27 13.68
C PHE A 179 56.55 0.76 13.64
N LYS A 180 56.43 1.81 12.82
CA LYS A 180 57.42 2.89 12.75
C LYS A 180 57.60 3.59 14.10
N ASN A 181 56.51 3.95 14.76
CA ASN A 181 56.57 4.60 16.07
C ASN A 181 57.23 3.68 17.12
N ALA A 182 56.93 2.39 17.11
CA ALA A 182 57.57 1.42 18.00
C ALA A 182 59.08 1.34 17.72
N GLN A 183 59.49 1.25 16.45
CA GLN A 183 60.90 1.22 16.07
C GLN A 183 61.64 2.51 16.46
N GLU A 184 61.02 3.67 16.23
CA GLU A 184 61.58 4.97 16.65
C GLU A 184 61.70 5.06 18.18
N THR A 185 60.73 4.54 18.92
CA THR A 185 60.77 4.49 20.39
C THR A 185 61.89 3.58 20.89
N ILE A 186 62.08 2.41 20.29
CA ILE A 186 63.19 1.50 20.62
C ILE A 186 64.53 2.19 20.35
N ASN A 187 64.71 2.77 19.16
CA ASN A 187 65.95 3.49 18.81
C ASN A 187 66.21 4.67 19.76
N LEU A 188 65.16 5.36 20.21
CA LEU A 188 65.28 6.45 21.18
C LEU A 188 65.68 5.93 22.56
N LEU A 189 65.11 4.80 23.00
CA LEU A 189 65.46 4.15 24.27
C LEU A 189 66.90 3.64 24.27
N ASP A 190 67.38 3.08 23.16
CA ASP A 190 68.78 2.65 23.02
C ASP A 190 69.73 3.84 23.18
N ARG A 191 69.48 4.93 22.44
CA ARG A 191 70.26 6.18 22.58
C ARG A 191 70.19 6.75 23.99
N TYR A 192 69.02 6.68 24.62
CA TYR A 192 68.85 7.13 25.99
C TYR A 192 69.66 6.27 26.97
N SER A 193 69.70 4.95 26.77
CA SER A 193 70.53 4.02 27.55
C SER A 193 72.01 4.35 27.43
N ASP A 194 72.50 4.65 26.22
CA ASP A 194 73.90 5.04 25.99
C ASP A 194 74.25 6.33 26.71
N VAL A 195 73.41 7.36 26.55
CA VAL A 195 73.60 8.66 27.22
C VAL A 195 73.54 8.51 28.74
N LEU A 196 72.61 7.71 29.26
CA LEU A 196 72.49 7.44 30.69
C LEU A 196 73.71 6.71 31.23
N THR A 197 74.25 5.75 30.47
CA THR A 197 75.46 5.01 30.83
C THR A 197 76.65 5.95 30.91
N GLN A 198 76.86 6.80 29.90
CA GLN A 198 77.92 7.81 29.90
C GLN A 198 77.79 8.78 31.09
N ALA A 199 76.57 9.26 31.38
CA ALA A 199 76.31 10.16 32.51
C ALA A 199 76.61 9.48 33.86
N ARG A 200 76.21 8.21 34.02
CA ARG A 200 76.49 7.42 35.24
C ARG A 200 77.98 7.16 35.41
N VAL A 201 78.68 6.78 34.33
CA VAL A 201 80.12 6.54 34.33
C VAL A 201 80.89 7.81 34.72
N LYS A 202 80.49 8.96 34.18
CA LYS A 202 81.07 10.27 34.55
C LYS A 202 80.79 10.65 36.02
N THR A 203 79.61 10.31 36.52
CA THR A 203 79.27 10.54 37.94
C THR A 203 80.09 9.60 38.85
N LEU A 204 80.28 8.36 38.42
CA LEU A 204 81.09 7.37 39.13
C LEU A 204 82.56 7.79 39.20
N SER A 205 83.14 8.25 38.08
CA SER A 205 84.53 8.71 38.06
C SER A 205 84.76 9.88 39.01
N ALA A 206 83.88 10.90 38.97
CA ALA A 206 83.95 12.04 39.88
C ALA A 206 83.81 11.65 41.36
N ASN A 207 82.89 10.74 41.68
CA ASN A 207 82.72 10.24 43.04
C ASN A 207 83.93 9.41 43.50
N PHE A 208 84.52 8.63 42.60
CA PHE A 208 85.71 7.85 42.87
C PHE A 208 86.91 8.75 43.16
N GLU A 209 87.14 9.82 42.39
CA GLU A 209 88.20 10.79 42.65
C GLU A 209 88.09 11.42 44.04
N VAL A 210 86.87 11.80 44.43
CA VAL A 210 86.59 12.38 45.76
C VAL A 210 86.84 11.36 46.88
N ALA A 211 86.35 10.14 46.74
CA ALA A 211 86.52 9.09 47.75
C ALA A 211 87.99 8.67 47.89
N TYR A 212 88.69 8.52 46.76
CA TYR A 212 90.10 8.16 46.72
C TYR A 212 90.97 9.23 47.37
N ARG A 213 90.76 10.52 47.04
CA ARG A 213 91.46 11.66 47.66
C ARG A 213 91.28 11.67 49.18
N LYS A 214 90.06 11.45 49.66
CA LYS A 214 89.73 11.41 51.09
C LYS A 214 90.44 10.26 51.82
N LEU A 215 90.52 9.08 51.20
CA LEU A 215 91.06 7.86 51.83
C LEU A 215 92.59 7.76 51.72
N ALA A 216 93.20 8.31 50.67
CA ALA A 216 94.64 8.21 50.42
C ALA A 216 95.50 9.11 51.34
N ARG A 217 94.90 10.02 52.11
CA ARG A 217 95.58 10.93 53.07
C ARG A 217 96.84 11.62 52.50
N LYS A 218 96.81 11.95 51.20
CA LYS A 218 97.79 12.76 50.48
C LYS A 218 97.02 13.86 49.76
N GLU A 219 97.03 15.07 50.30
CA GLU A 219 96.26 16.20 49.75
C GLU A 219 96.83 16.69 48.40
N ASP A 220 98.07 16.33 48.09
CA ASP A 220 98.82 16.78 46.90
C ASP A 220 98.70 15.85 45.68
N LEU A 221 97.85 14.80 45.71
CA LEU A 221 97.77 13.84 44.60
C LEU A 221 96.55 14.13 43.71
N GLN A 222 96.74 14.82 42.58
CA GLN A 222 95.67 15.05 41.59
C GLN A 222 95.53 13.86 40.63
N LEU A 223 95.00 12.76 41.13
CA LEU A 223 94.60 11.63 40.28
C LEU A 223 93.25 11.90 39.61
N SER A 224 93.19 11.70 38.30
CA SER A 224 91.93 11.64 37.56
C SER A 224 91.60 10.20 37.20
N ALA A 225 90.34 9.83 37.33
CA ALA A 225 89.88 8.48 37.01
C ALA A 225 89.12 8.51 35.69
N HIS A 226 89.65 7.79 34.69
CA HIS A 226 88.95 7.57 33.44
C HIS A 226 88.30 6.19 33.48
N ILE A 227 87.00 6.13 33.21
CA ILE A 227 86.26 4.87 33.17
C ILE A 227 85.69 4.71 31.77
N ASN A 228 86.02 3.61 31.10
CA ASN A 228 85.46 3.31 29.78
C ASN A 228 83.98 2.92 29.93
N PRO A 229 83.04 3.62 29.27
CA PRO A 229 81.61 3.31 29.38
C PRO A 229 81.19 1.99 28.74
N GLU A 230 82.02 1.38 27.87
CA GLU A 230 81.73 0.10 27.22
C GLU A 230 82.28 -1.10 27.99
N THR A 231 83.51 -1.01 28.51
CA THR A 231 84.17 -2.12 29.23
C THR A 231 84.14 -1.98 30.76
N PHE A 232 83.75 -0.80 31.27
CA PHE A 232 83.81 -0.41 32.68
C PHE A 232 85.21 -0.51 33.31
N ASP A 233 86.25 -0.56 32.48
CA ASP A 233 87.63 -0.55 32.95
C ASP A 233 87.99 0.83 33.50
N VAL A 234 88.62 0.84 34.68
CA VAL A 234 89.01 2.06 35.39
C VAL A 234 90.51 2.25 35.24
N GLU A 235 90.88 3.32 34.56
CA GLU A 235 92.24 3.80 34.38
C GLU A 235 92.50 4.99 35.31
N LEU A 236 93.59 4.93 36.07
CA LEU A 236 94.04 6.02 36.93
C LEU A 236 95.11 6.81 36.21
N ILE A 237 94.91 8.11 36.07
CA ILE A 237 95.82 9.01 35.37
C ILE A 237 96.43 9.95 36.42
N ASP A 238 97.76 9.97 36.46
CA ASP A 238 98.56 10.84 37.33
C ASP A 238 98.73 12.25 36.75
N GLU A 239 99.27 13.18 37.54
CA GLU A 239 99.51 14.59 37.17
C GLU A 239 100.32 14.78 35.88
N GLN A 240 101.11 13.76 35.52
CA GLN A 240 101.94 13.71 34.31
C GLN A 240 101.24 13.03 33.12
N SER A 241 99.92 12.87 33.19
CA SER A 241 99.08 12.20 32.17
C SER A 241 99.48 10.74 31.89
N SER A 242 100.13 10.07 32.84
CA SER A 242 100.56 8.68 32.70
C SER A 242 99.59 7.72 33.37
N VAL A 243 99.23 6.64 32.66
CA VAL A 243 98.31 5.61 33.17
C VAL A 243 99.01 4.74 34.20
N ILE A 244 98.50 4.74 35.43
CA ILE A 244 99.04 3.93 36.52
C ILE A 244 98.65 2.46 36.31
N ASN A 245 99.64 1.61 36.10
CA ASN A 245 99.42 0.18 35.96
C ASN A 245 98.99 -0.41 37.31
N ARG A 246 97.75 -0.92 37.39
CA ARG A 246 97.16 -1.54 38.59
C ARG A 246 98.04 -2.62 39.25
N LYS A 247 98.94 -3.26 38.48
CA LYS A 247 99.87 -4.29 38.98
C LYS A 247 100.97 -3.73 39.88
N LEU A 248 101.29 -2.44 39.76
CA LEU A 248 102.36 -1.76 40.48
C LEU A 248 101.92 -1.11 41.81
N LEU A 249 100.62 -1.13 42.14
CA LEU A 249 100.09 -0.62 43.40
C LEU A 249 100.51 -1.49 44.60
N SER A 250 100.87 -0.84 45.71
CA SER A 250 101.15 -1.49 47.00
C SER A 250 99.90 -2.19 47.56
N ALA A 251 100.08 -3.17 48.45
CA ALA A 251 98.97 -3.88 49.09
C ALA A 251 97.98 -2.94 49.80
N GLY A 252 98.47 -1.86 50.43
CA GLY A 252 97.63 -0.84 51.05
C GLY A 252 96.89 0.06 50.05
N GLU A 253 97.53 0.40 48.93
CA GLU A 253 96.91 1.22 47.87
C GLU A 253 95.82 0.44 47.14
N LYS A 254 95.99 -0.88 46.97
CA LYS A 254 94.94 -1.78 46.46
C LYS A 254 93.72 -1.84 47.39
N GLN A 255 93.91 -1.77 48.70
CA GLN A 255 92.81 -1.74 49.67
C GLN A 255 92.06 -0.39 49.62
N ILE A 256 92.78 0.73 49.62
CA ILE A 256 92.20 2.07 49.48
C ILE A 256 91.42 2.19 48.17
N TYR A 257 91.98 1.67 47.08
CA TYR A 257 91.33 1.62 45.77
C TYR A 257 89.99 0.87 45.82
N ALA A 258 89.96 -0.34 46.42
CA ALA A 258 88.74 -1.13 46.53
C ALA A 258 87.65 -0.42 47.36
N ILE A 259 88.04 0.21 48.48
CA ILE A 259 87.11 0.96 49.34
C ILE A 259 86.58 2.20 48.61
N ALA A 260 87.43 2.92 47.88
CA ALA A 260 87.03 4.10 47.10
C ALA A 260 86.03 3.75 45.98
N ILE A 261 86.21 2.61 45.28
CA ILE A 261 85.22 2.12 44.30
C ILE A 261 83.88 1.80 44.99
N LEU A 262 83.90 1.09 46.12
CA LEU A 262 82.68 0.75 46.85
C LEU A 262 81.94 2.00 47.33
N GLU A 263 82.66 2.99 47.86
CA GLU A 263 82.07 4.27 48.29
C GLU A 263 81.52 5.06 47.10
N ALA A 264 82.23 5.09 45.97
CA ALA A 264 81.81 5.79 44.76
C ALA A 264 80.56 5.17 44.10
N LEU A 265 80.42 3.84 44.17
CA LEU A 265 79.22 3.12 43.74
C LEU A 265 78.05 3.27 44.72
N ALA A 266 78.32 3.29 46.03
CA ALA A 266 77.29 3.41 47.06
C ALA A 266 76.66 4.82 47.12
N LYS A 267 77.45 5.87 46.87
CA LYS A 267 77.00 7.27 47.00
C LYS A 267 75.79 7.64 46.12
N PRO A 268 75.72 7.29 44.82
CA PRO A 268 74.50 7.49 44.02
C PRO A 268 73.30 6.68 44.52
N LEU A 269 73.51 5.45 45.01
CA LEU A 269 72.44 4.56 45.48
C LEU A 269 71.78 5.09 46.77
N VAL A 270 72.56 5.62 47.70
CA VAL A 270 72.06 6.18 48.97
C VAL A 270 71.18 7.42 48.75
N VAL A 271 71.52 8.27 47.77
CA VAL A 271 70.72 9.46 47.41
C VAL A 271 69.35 9.06 46.87
N THR A 272 69.26 7.98 46.08
CA THR A 272 67.96 7.45 45.62
C THR A 272 67.08 6.92 46.75
N TYR A 273 67.64 6.28 47.78
CA TYR A 273 66.86 5.80 48.93
C TYR A 273 66.33 6.94 49.82
N GLN A 274 67.09 8.02 49.99
CA GLN A 274 66.62 9.21 50.72
C GLN A 274 65.51 9.96 49.99
N LEU A 275 65.56 10.05 48.66
CA LEU A 275 64.51 10.72 47.87
C LEU A 275 63.20 9.91 47.80
N LEU A 276 63.27 8.57 47.79
CA LEU A 276 62.08 7.70 47.88
C LEU A 276 61.43 7.74 49.28
N SER A 277 62.20 7.95 50.34
CA SER A 277 61.70 8.07 51.72
C SER A 277 61.00 9.41 52.03
N ILE A 278 61.12 10.42 51.16
CA ILE A 278 60.50 11.75 51.33
C ILE A 278 59.18 11.87 50.53
N ARG A 279 58.80 10.86 49.74
CA ARG A 279 57.59 10.85 48.89
C ARG A 279 56.43 10.00 49.41
N HIS A 280 56.44 9.63 50.69
CA HIS A 280 55.29 9.14 51.45
C HIS A 280 54.90 10.16 52.52
#